data_AF-A0A7S0JDW2-F1
#
_entry.id   AF-A0A7S0JDW2-F1
#
_cell.length_a   1.000
_cell.length_b   1.000
_cell.length_c   1.000
_cell.angle_alpha   90.00
_cell.angle_beta   90.00
_cell.angle_gamma   90.00
#
_symmetry.space_group_name_H-M   'P 1'
#
loop_
_entity.id
_entity.type
_entity.pdbx_description
1 polymer ?
#
loop_
_entity_poly.entity_id
_entity_poly.type
_entity_poly.pdbx_seq_one_letter_code
_entity_poly.pdbx_strand_id
1 'polypeptide(L)'
;ALEDCGGSSKRKQEMHSQPPRRCIICFDNTHAGESVCCGADGAHALCDGCFVQHADTLEQYRITGSAGRVPCPATGCSRVFDASSIAEAYVRTRESVRLERYLERVLPNAAPPTVQAADAETEWRAQTLANELLGKLSIRCPQCDIVVDPNPDGCRALRCAHCGCYFCWVCFFQEITDQRLHLHVHREHGDLYLAQRHVDAAHRFWRRRVVRDFVLGIDEPLREAVVHHARAALAAPELQDPQLPRVAA
;
A
#
# COMPACT_ATOMS: atom_id res chain seq x y z
N ALA A 1 55.44 -37.27 -5.37
CA ALA A 1 55.30 -36.74 -3.99
C ALA A 1 54.81 -35.29 -4.14
N LEU A 2 53.78 -34.78 -3.44
CA LEU A 2 53.33 -35.03 -2.05
C LEU A 2 54.34 -34.45 -1.03
N GLU A 3 54.02 -33.61 -0.03
CA GLU A 3 52.86 -32.72 0.28
C GLU A 3 53.34 -31.23 0.20
N ASP A 4 52.71 -30.11 0.60
CA ASP A 4 51.45 -29.67 1.28
C ASP A 4 50.90 -28.43 0.52
N CYS A 5 49.70 -27.84 0.67
CA CYS A 5 48.61 -27.81 1.66
C CYS A 5 48.67 -26.79 2.84
N GLY A 6 48.06 -25.61 2.61
CA GLY A 6 47.29 -24.88 3.65
C GLY A 6 47.99 -23.77 4.43
N GLY A 7 47.43 -22.54 4.43
CA GLY A 7 48.04 -21.44 5.19
C GLY A 7 47.43 -20.03 5.15
N SER A 8 46.15 -19.82 4.80
CA SER A 8 45.57 -18.46 4.83
C SER A 8 44.06 -18.42 5.13
N SER A 9 43.73 -18.32 6.41
CA SER A 9 42.41 -17.89 6.90
C SER A 9 42.44 -17.54 8.39
N LYS A 10 42.24 -16.25 8.71
CA LYS A 10 41.67 -15.72 9.97
C LYS A 10 41.70 -14.17 10.04
N ARG A 11 41.12 -13.49 9.04
CA ARG A 11 40.49 -12.19 9.34
C ARG A 11 39.17 -12.48 10.04
N LYS A 12 39.21 -12.62 11.38
CA LYS A 12 37.99 -12.56 12.18
C LYS A 12 37.36 -11.19 11.95
N GLN A 13 36.18 -11.16 11.35
CA GLN A 13 35.28 -10.04 11.55
C GLN A 13 34.77 -10.18 12.98
N GLU A 14 35.22 -9.31 13.88
CA GLU A 14 34.68 -9.23 15.22
C GLU A 14 33.31 -8.56 15.14
N MET A 15 32.31 -9.37 14.78
CA MET A 15 30.91 -9.01 14.78
C MET A 15 30.52 -8.66 16.21
N HIS A 16 30.46 -7.35 16.51
CA HIS A 16 30.20 -6.82 17.84
C HIS A 16 28.74 -7.12 18.24
N SER A 17 28.50 -8.33 18.76
CA SER A 17 27.23 -8.74 19.32
C SER A 17 26.92 -7.88 20.55
N GLN A 18 26.10 -6.85 20.35
CA GLN A 18 25.53 -6.09 21.45
C GLN A 18 24.80 -7.04 22.41
N PRO A 19 24.90 -6.83 23.74
CA PRO A 19 24.27 -7.72 24.71
C PRO A 19 22.75 -7.77 24.49
N PRO A 20 22.11 -8.95 24.66
CA PRO A 20 20.67 -9.09 24.47
C PRO A 20 19.93 -8.14 25.41
N ARG A 21 19.13 -7.24 24.84
CA ARG A 21 18.28 -6.33 25.60
C ARG A 21 16.99 -7.04 25.99
N ARG A 22 16.34 -6.60 27.07
CA ARG A 22 15.09 -7.19 27.55
C ARG A 22 13.92 -6.25 27.25
N CYS A 23 12.85 -6.77 26.67
CA CYS A 23 11.66 -5.99 26.35
C CYS A 23 10.95 -5.54 27.65
N ILE A 24 10.66 -4.26 27.80
CA ILE A 24 9.99 -3.72 29.01
C ILE A 24 8.49 -4.03 29.11
N ILE A 25 7.90 -4.71 28.12
CA ILE A 25 6.47 -5.08 28.09
C ILE A 25 6.26 -6.58 28.30
N CYS A 26 6.84 -7.44 27.44
CA CYS A 26 6.70 -8.90 27.57
C CYS A 26 7.78 -9.55 28.45
N PHE A 27 8.85 -8.82 28.80
CA PHE A 27 10.01 -9.33 29.55
C PHE A 27 10.82 -10.43 28.85
N ASP A 28 10.64 -10.63 27.54
CA ASP A 28 11.49 -11.49 26.72
C ASP A 28 12.84 -10.83 26.38
N ASN A 29 13.83 -11.66 26.02
CA ASN A 29 15.10 -11.20 25.47
C ASN A 29 14.95 -10.93 23.96
N THR A 30 15.42 -9.78 23.50
CA THR A 30 15.42 -9.37 22.10
C THR A 30 16.81 -9.41 21.51
N HIS A 31 16.95 -9.95 20.29
CA HIS A 31 18.22 -9.93 19.57
C HIS A 31 18.48 -8.57 18.90
N ALA A 32 19.75 -8.32 18.55
CA ALA A 32 20.15 -7.12 17.84
C ALA A 32 19.50 -7.09 16.45
N GLY A 33 18.61 -6.11 16.23
CA GLY A 33 17.81 -5.98 15.00
C GLY A 33 16.33 -6.35 15.14
N GLU A 34 15.88 -6.87 16.28
CA GLU A 34 14.47 -7.24 16.56
C GLU A 34 13.83 -6.36 17.67
N SER A 35 14.44 -5.19 17.93
CA SER A 35 14.02 -4.30 19.01
C SER A 35 14.14 -2.82 18.71
N VAL A 36 13.20 -2.06 19.25
CA VAL A 36 13.06 -0.61 19.13
C VAL A 36 13.51 0.02 20.46
N CYS A 37 14.43 0.99 20.43
CA CYS A 37 15.10 1.52 21.63
C CYS A 37 14.90 3.04 21.79
N CYS A 38 14.68 3.52 23.02
CA CYS A 38 14.37 4.94 23.25
C CYS A 38 15.62 5.84 23.36
N GLY A 39 16.06 6.37 22.23
CA GLY A 39 17.23 7.26 22.11
C GLY A 39 18.57 6.50 22.12
N ALA A 40 19.66 7.23 21.86
CA ALA A 40 20.98 6.66 21.57
C ALA A 40 21.51 5.67 22.64
N ASP A 41 21.36 6.01 23.93
CA ASP A 41 21.81 5.14 25.03
C ASP A 41 20.98 3.84 25.15
N GLY A 42 19.79 3.79 24.55
CA GLY A 42 18.94 2.60 24.47
C GLY A 42 18.41 2.08 25.82
N ALA A 43 18.20 2.98 26.78
CA ALA A 43 17.83 2.66 28.17
C ALA A 43 16.58 1.77 28.33
N HIS A 44 15.62 1.86 27.41
CA HIS A 44 14.50 0.93 27.31
C HIS A 44 14.41 0.37 25.89
N ALA A 45 14.17 -0.93 25.80
CA ALA A 45 13.95 -1.67 24.56
C ALA A 45 12.55 -2.30 24.55
N LEU A 46 11.92 -2.35 23.38
CA LEU A 46 10.71 -3.12 23.12
C LEU A 46 10.99 -4.08 21.96
N CYS A 47 10.49 -5.31 22.00
CA CYS A 47 10.44 -6.13 20.79
C CYS A 47 9.46 -5.52 19.77
N ASP A 48 9.68 -5.74 18.48
CA ASP A 48 8.87 -5.09 17.42
C ASP A 48 7.36 -5.33 17.59
N GLY A 49 6.95 -6.55 18.00
CA GLY A 49 5.55 -6.88 18.26
C GLY A 49 4.94 -6.08 19.42
N CYS A 50 5.64 -5.94 20.55
CA CYS A 50 5.19 -5.11 21.66
C CYS A 50 5.22 -3.60 21.32
N PHE A 51 6.17 -3.17 20.49
CA PHE A 51 6.23 -1.80 20.00
C PHE A 51 5.03 -1.47 19.10
N VAL A 52 4.72 -2.30 18.10
CA VAL A 52 3.57 -2.12 17.20
C VAL A 52 2.24 -2.18 17.97
N GLN A 53 2.15 -3.07 18.97
CA GLN A 53 0.98 -3.13 19.86
C GLN A 53 0.81 -1.84 20.67
N HIS A 54 1.88 -1.31 21.27
CA HIS A 54 1.87 -0.06 22.01
C HIS A 54 1.48 1.13 21.13
N ALA A 55 2.08 1.25 19.95
CA ALA A 55 1.79 2.30 18.96
C ALA A 55 0.31 2.35 18.55
N ASP A 56 -0.31 1.19 18.34
CA ASP A 56 -1.75 1.09 18.06
C ASP A 56 -2.60 1.54 19.26
N THR A 57 -2.24 1.14 20.49
CA THR A 57 -3.01 1.47 21.72
C THR A 57 -2.90 2.91 22.21
N LEU A 58 -1.93 3.69 21.71
CA LEU A 58 -1.81 5.11 22.06
C LEU A 58 -3.01 5.91 21.56
N GLU A 59 -3.47 6.88 22.35
CA GLU A 59 -4.47 7.85 21.91
C GLU A 59 -3.90 8.86 20.91
N GLN A 60 -4.76 9.33 19.99
CA GLN A 60 -4.36 10.17 18.86
C GLN A 60 -3.60 11.43 19.26
N TYR A 61 -4.04 12.11 20.33
CA TYR A 61 -3.39 13.35 20.82
C TYR A 61 -1.94 13.13 21.30
N ARG A 62 -1.59 11.90 21.69
CA ARG A 62 -0.24 11.56 22.18
C ARG A 62 0.75 11.30 21.04
N ILE A 63 0.25 11.03 19.83
CA ILE A 63 1.06 10.87 18.61
C ILE A 63 1.17 12.19 17.84
N THR A 64 0.11 13.00 17.80
CA THR A 64 0.18 14.33 17.19
C THR A 64 1.01 15.30 18.04
N GLY A 65 0.85 15.27 19.37
CA GLY A 65 1.64 16.08 20.32
C GLY A 65 3.13 15.74 20.37
N SER A 66 3.55 14.59 19.84
CA SER A 66 4.95 14.15 19.70
C SER A 66 5.48 14.28 18.27
N ALA A 67 4.78 15.04 17.41
CA ALA A 67 5.10 15.23 15.98
C ALA A 67 5.26 13.90 15.21
N GLY A 68 4.29 12.99 15.39
CA GLY A 68 4.22 11.74 14.63
C GLY A 68 5.08 10.59 15.18
N ARG A 69 5.58 10.72 16.41
CA ARG A 69 6.51 9.74 17.03
C ARG A 69 5.88 9.00 18.20
N VAL A 70 6.22 7.74 18.36
CA VAL A 70 5.73 6.94 19.51
C VAL A 70 6.50 7.34 20.79
N PRO A 71 5.85 7.81 21.88
CA PRO A 71 6.48 7.97 23.19
C PRO A 71 6.79 6.62 23.85
N CYS A 72 7.84 6.59 24.66
CA CYS A 72 8.23 5.41 25.44
C CYS A 72 7.17 5.10 26.52
N PRO A 73 6.75 3.83 26.71
CA PRO A 73 5.80 3.45 27.76
C PRO A 73 6.40 3.37 29.17
N ALA A 74 7.72 3.48 29.33
CA ALA A 74 8.37 3.43 30.63
C ALA A 74 7.95 4.62 31.52
N THR A 75 7.52 4.33 32.75
CA THR A 75 7.07 5.33 33.72
C THR A 75 8.16 6.37 34.01
N GLY A 76 7.87 7.65 33.79
CA GLY A 76 8.82 8.75 33.94
C GLY A 76 9.75 9.00 32.74
N CYS A 77 9.63 8.22 31.66
CA CYS A 77 10.41 8.43 30.44
C CYS A 77 9.70 9.37 29.46
N SER A 78 10.29 10.53 29.18
CA SER A 78 9.80 11.50 28.18
C SER A 78 10.37 11.28 26.77
N ARG A 79 11.12 10.20 26.54
CA ARG A 79 11.76 9.90 25.25
C ARG A 79 10.76 9.37 24.23
N VAL A 80 11.00 9.67 22.97
CA VAL A 80 10.26 9.15 21.81
C VAL A 80 11.16 8.25 20.95
N PHE A 81 10.56 7.31 20.21
CA PHE A 81 11.24 6.57 19.15
C PHE A 81 11.34 7.44 17.88
N ASP A 82 12.32 7.19 17.02
CA ASP A 82 12.51 7.91 15.78
C ASP A 82 11.79 7.25 14.59
N ALA A 83 11.55 8.02 13.52
CA ALA A 83 10.76 7.58 12.38
C ALA A 83 11.33 6.33 11.67
N SER A 84 12.65 6.16 11.64
CA SER A 84 13.28 4.99 11.03
C SER A 84 13.04 3.75 11.88
N SER A 85 13.36 3.82 13.18
CA SER A 85 13.11 2.73 14.14
C SER A 85 11.63 2.31 14.19
N ILE A 86 10.70 3.28 14.07
CA ILE A 86 9.26 3.02 13.99
C ILE A 86 8.92 2.27 12.69
N ALA A 87 9.34 2.78 11.52
CA ALA A 87 9.02 2.18 10.22
C ALA A 87 9.62 0.77 10.08
N GLU A 88 10.86 0.57 10.53
CA GLU A 88 11.51 -0.74 10.54
C GLU A 88 10.72 -1.79 11.33
N ALA A 89 10.21 -1.45 12.51
CA ALA A 89 9.45 -2.38 13.35
C ALA A 89 8.19 -2.90 12.65
N TYR A 90 7.44 -2.00 11.99
CA TYR A 90 6.27 -2.38 11.18
C TYR A 90 6.63 -3.22 9.95
N VAL A 91 7.80 -2.98 9.33
CA VAL A 91 8.30 -3.78 8.20
C VAL A 91 8.73 -5.17 8.66
N ARG A 92 9.43 -5.29 9.80
CA ARG A 92 9.89 -6.57 10.37
C ARG A 92 8.72 -7.47 10.79
N THR A 93 7.68 -6.91 11.41
CA THR A 93 6.46 -7.67 11.74
C THR A 93 5.58 -8.00 10.53
N ARG A 94 5.82 -7.37 9.37
CA ARG A 94 5.03 -7.48 8.14
C ARG A 94 3.58 -6.98 8.28
N GLU A 95 3.30 -6.18 9.30
CA GLU A 95 1.97 -5.68 9.68
C GLU A 95 1.54 -4.48 8.83
N SER A 96 1.45 -4.67 7.50
CA SER A 96 1.20 -3.60 6.53
C SER A 96 -0.09 -2.81 6.79
N VAL A 97 -1.16 -3.47 7.21
CA VAL A 97 -2.45 -2.83 7.56
C VAL A 97 -2.33 -1.94 8.79
N ARG A 98 -1.48 -2.32 9.76
CA ARG A 98 -1.23 -1.52 10.97
C ARG A 98 -0.30 -0.34 10.65
N LEU A 99 0.63 -0.51 9.71
CA LEU A 99 1.44 0.58 9.17
C LEU A 99 0.62 1.60 8.38
N GLU A 100 -0.29 1.16 7.50
CA GLU A 100 -1.22 2.07 6.79
C GLU A 100 -2.01 2.91 7.80
N ARG A 101 -2.62 2.27 8.82
CA ARG A 101 -3.32 2.96 9.92
C ARG A 101 -2.42 3.89 10.75
N TYR A 102 -1.18 3.51 11.02
CA TYR A 102 -0.23 4.35 11.75
C TYR A 102 0.11 5.62 10.94
N LEU A 103 0.32 5.48 9.62
CA LEU A 103 0.58 6.60 8.73
C LEU A 103 -0.62 7.54 8.60
N GLU A 104 -1.85 7.01 8.47
CA GLU A 104 -3.10 7.78 8.49
C GLU A 104 -3.30 8.61 9.78
N ARG A 105 -2.65 8.21 10.88
CA ARG A 105 -2.69 8.90 12.18
C ARG A 105 -1.54 9.88 12.40
N VAL A 106 -0.43 9.70 11.69
CA VAL A 106 0.84 10.44 11.89
C VAL A 106 1.00 11.55 10.89
N LEU A 107 0.68 11.26 9.63
CA LEU A 107 0.40 12.31 8.67
C LEU A 107 -0.82 13.06 9.20
N PRO A 108 -0.79 14.40 9.29
CA PRO A 108 -2.03 15.13 9.48
C PRO A 108 -2.98 14.81 8.31
N ASN A 109 -4.27 15.07 8.50
CA ASN A 109 -5.07 15.53 7.38
C ASN A 109 -4.43 16.83 6.90
N ALA A 110 -3.45 16.71 6.00
CA ALA A 110 -2.78 17.85 5.43
C ALA A 110 -3.87 18.69 4.78
N ALA A 111 -4.06 19.92 5.29
CA ALA A 111 -4.67 20.95 4.49
C ALA A 111 -3.91 20.91 3.14
N PRO A 112 -4.62 20.80 2.00
CA PRO A 112 -3.96 20.60 0.72
C PRO A 112 -2.85 21.64 0.59
N PRO A 113 -1.64 21.23 0.16
CA PRO A 113 -0.50 22.15 0.15
C PRO A 113 -0.95 23.44 -0.52
N THR A 114 -0.65 24.59 0.08
CA THR A 114 -0.93 25.87 -0.54
C THR A 114 -0.06 25.96 -1.78
N VAL A 115 -0.59 25.47 -2.90
CA VAL A 115 0.05 25.43 -4.20
C VAL A 115 0.42 26.88 -4.50
N GLN A 116 1.72 27.16 -4.50
CA GLN A 116 2.22 28.46 -4.94
C GLN A 116 1.73 28.60 -6.38
N ALA A 117 0.88 29.62 -6.61
CA ALA A 117 -0.05 29.67 -7.74
C ALA A 117 0.57 29.09 -9.01
N ALA A 118 0.16 27.86 -9.35
CA ALA A 118 0.75 27.13 -10.45
C ALA A 118 0.61 27.97 -11.72
N ASP A 119 1.66 27.98 -12.55
CA ASP A 119 1.47 28.54 -13.89
C ASP A 119 0.35 27.76 -14.60
N ALA A 120 -0.42 28.47 -15.44
CA ALA A 120 -1.61 27.90 -16.05
C ALA A 120 -1.32 26.67 -16.93
N GLU A 121 -0.07 26.49 -17.35
CA GLU A 121 0.40 25.29 -18.03
C GLU A 121 0.54 24.10 -17.07
N THR A 122 1.18 24.27 -15.91
CA THR A 122 1.32 23.26 -14.87
C THR A 122 -0.03 22.78 -14.35
N GLU A 123 -0.95 23.71 -14.06
CA GLU A 123 -2.33 23.39 -13.66
C GLU A 123 -3.06 22.57 -14.74
N TRP A 124 -3.01 23.02 -16.00
CA TRP A 124 -3.63 22.32 -17.13
C TRP A 124 -3.01 20.93 -17.39
N ARG A 125 -1.69 20.80 -17.26
CA ARG A 125 -0.96 19.52 -17.35
C ARG A 125 -1.38 18.58 -16.22
N ALA A 126 -1.48 19.08 -14.99
CA ALA A 126 -1.90 18.28 -13.83
C ALA A 126 -3.35 17.78 -13.97
N GLN A 127 -4.28 18.65 -14.39
CA GLN A 127 -5.66 18.25 -14.64
C GLN A 127 -5.78 17.26 -15.82
N THR A 128 -4.96 17.42 -16.87
CA THR A 128 -4.94 16.49 -18.01
C THR A 128 -4.42 15.10 -17.61
N LEU A 129 -3.30 15.03 -16.87
CA LEU A 129 -2.76 13.77 -16.33
C LEU A 129 -3.72 13.12 -15.32
N ALA A 130 -4.44 13.91 -14.52
CA ALA A 130 -5.48 13.39 -13.63
C ALA A 130 -6.65 12.77 -14.40
N ASN A 131 -7.11 13.41 -15.48
CA ASN A 131 -8.14 12.84 -16.36
C ASN A 131 -7.67 11.53 -17.02
N GLU A 132 -6.41 11.45 -17.44
CA GLU A 132 -5.82 10.21 -17.96
C GLU A 132 -5.77 9.11 -16.89
N LEU A 133 -5.36 9.43 -15.65
CA LEU A 133 -5.35 8.49 -14.53
C LEU A 133 -6.75 7.92 -14.26
N LEU A 134 -7.76 8.79 -14.17
CA LEU A 134 -9.16 8.37 -13.98
C LEU A 134 -9.62 7.45 -15.12
N GLY A 135 -9.26 7.76 -16.36
CA GLY A 135 -9.51 6.93 -17.52
C GLY A 135 -8.91 5.52 -17.44
N LYS A 136 -7.75 5.35 -16.76
CA LYS A 136 -7.11 4.05 -16.49
C LYS A 136 -7.67 3.32 -15.26
N LEU A 137 -8.43 3.99 -14.38
CA LEU A 137 -9.06 3.40 -13.18
C LEU A 137 -10.48 2.88 -13.45
N SER A 138 -11.10 3.33 -14.55
CA SER A 138 -12.25 2.66 -15.18
C SER A 138 -11.87 1.22 -15.57
N ILE A 139 -12.75 0.26 -15.29
CA ILE A 139 -12.52 -1.11 -15.73
C ILE A 139 -12.92 -1.24 -17.20
N ARG A 140 -12.06 -1.89 -17.99
CA ARG A 140 -12.14 -1.94 -19.44
C ARG A 140 -11.94 -3.35 -19.97
N CYS A 141 -12.46 -3.61 -21.17
CA CYS A 141 -12.18 -4.84 -21.90
C CYS A 141 -10.66 -4.91 -22.25
N PRO A 142 -9.92 -5.95 -21.83
CA PRO A 142 -8.48 -6.03 -22.05
C PRO A 142 -8.07 -6.27 -23.52
N GLN A 143 -9.03 -6.41 -24.45
CA GLN A 143 -8.81 -6.58 -25.89
C GLN A 143 -9.20 -5.37 -26.74
N CYS A 144 -10.21 -4.59 -26.32
CA CYS A 144 -10.78 -3.50 -27.12
C CYS A 144 -11.01 -2.19 -26.34
N ASP A 145 -10.49 -2.10 -25.12
CA ASP A 145 -10.48 -0.94 -24.21
C ASP A 145 -11.84 -0.28 -23.88
N ILE A 146 -12.96 -0.81 -24.38
CA ILE A 146 -14.30 -0.32 -24.03
C ILE A 146 -14.54 -0.47 -22.53
N VAL A 147 -15.10 0.58 -21.91
CA VAL A 147 -15.52 0.53 -20.50
C VAL A 147 -16.60 -0.54 -20.34
N VAL A 148 -16.48 -1.34 -19.29
CA VAL A 148 -17.41 -2.41 -18.94
C VAL A 148 -18.07 -2.11 -17.59
N ASP A 149 -19.24 -2.72 -17.36
CA ASP A 149 -19.99 -2.61 -16.10
C ASP A 149 -19.07 -2.88 -14.89
N PRO A 150 -18.97 -1.97 -13.90
CA PRO A 150 -18.15 -2.16 -12.71
C PRO A 150 -18.73 -3.15 -11.69
N ASN A 151 -20.00 -3.56 -11.79
CA ASN A 151 -20.62 -4.58 -10.95
C ASN A 151 -21.46 -5.59 -11.79
N PRO A 152 -20.80 -6.42 -12.62
CA PRO A 152 -21.48 -7.43 -13.42
C PRO A 152 -21.92 -8.59 -12.52
N ASP A 153 -23.22 -8.88 -12.56
CA ASP A 153 -23.85 -9.96 -11.79
C ASP A 153 -23.46 -11.36 -12.30
N GLY A 154 -23.39 -12.32 -11.38
CA GLY A 154 -23.19 -13.74 -11.69
C GLY A 154 -21.73 -14.17 -11.79
N CYS A 155 -21.39 -14.87 -12.88
CA CYS A 155 -20.11 -15.55 -13.04
C CYS A 155 -18.95 -14.56 -13.27
N ARG A 156 -17.78 -14.85 -12.70
CA ARG A 156 -16.57 -14.03 -12.88
C ARG A 156 -15.76 -14.36 -14.13
N ALA A 157 -16.21 -15.33 -14.93
CA ALA A 157 -15.80 -15.53 -16.30
C ALA A 157 -16.69 -14.67 -17.22
N LEU A 158 -16.19 -13.55 -17.73
CA LEU A 158 -16.97 -12.62 -18.55
C LEU A 158 -16.64 -12.72 -20.03
N ARG A 159 -17.64 -12.40 -20.86
CA ARG A 159 -17.49 -12.18 -22.29
C ARG A 159 -17.76 -10.72 -22.61
N CYS A 160 -16.84 -10.05 -23.30
CA CYS A 160 -17.05 -8.66 -23.73
C CYS A 160 -18.21 -8.56 -24.73
N ALA A 161 -19.21 -7.72 -24.44
CA ALA A 161 -20.36 -7.52 -25.32
C ALA A 161 -20.00 -6.89 -26.68
N HIS A 162 -18.91 -6.12 -26.74
CA HIS A 162 -18.46 -5.43 -27.96
C HIS A 162 -17.60 -6.31 -28.88
N CYS A 163 -16.47 -6.82 -28.38
CA CYS A 163 -15.51 -7.60 -29.20
C CYS A 163 -15.60 -9.13 -28.99
N GLY A 164 -16.46 -9.61 -28.10
CA GLY A 164 -16.72 -11.04 -27.90
C GLY A 164 -15.63 -11.87 -27.22
N CYS A 165 -14.52 -11.26 -26.77
CA CYS A 165 -13.44 -11.99 -26.08
C CYS A 165 -13.84 -12.42 -24.66
N TYR A 166 -13.16 -13.44 -24.14
CA TYR A 166 -13.38 -13.97 -22.79
C TYR A 166 -12.28 -13.46 -21.85
N PHE A 167 -12.64 -12.86 -20.72
CA PHE A 167 -11.68 -12.38 -19.72
C PHE A 167 -12.16 -12.52 -18.27
N CYS A 168 -11.21 -12.72 -17.35
CA CYS A 168 -11.47 -12.90 -15.94
C CYS A 168 -11.80 -11.58 -15.26
N TRP A 169 -12.92 -11.51 -14.52
CA TRP A 169 -13.31 -10.29 -13.83
C TRP A 169 -12.40 -9.93 -12.64
N VAL A 170 -11.72 -10.92 -12.05
CA VAL A 170 -10.89 -10.73 -10.86
C VAL A 170 -9.49 -10.21 -11.20
N CYS A 171 -8.90 -10.66 -12.31
CA CYS A 171 -7.50 -10.40 -12.66
C CYS A 171 -7.25 -9.94 -14.12
N PHE A 172 -8.31 -9.83 -14.94
CA PHE A 172 -8.28 -9.41 -16.36
C PHE A 172 -7.46 -10.32 -17.31
N PHE A 173 -7.11 -11.53 -16.88
CA PHE A 173 -6.54 -12.57 -17.73
C PHE A 173 -7.50 -12.94 -18.87
N GLN A 174 -6.97 -13.10 -20.09
CA GLN A 174 -7.75 -13.37 -21.31
C GLN A 174 -7.64 -14.84 -21.72
N GLU A 175 -8.73 -15.37 -22.29
CA GLU A 175 -8.76 -16.72 -22.86
C GLU A 175 -9.51 -16.76 -24.20
N ILE A 176 -9.20 -17.79 -25.00
CA ILE A 176 -9.79 -17.99 -26.33
C ILE A 176 -11.20 -18.58 -26.22
N THR A 177 -11.46 -19.38 -25.17
CA THR A 177 -12.75 -20.07 -24.98
C THR A 177 -13.29 -19.92 -23.56
N ASP A 178 -14.61 -19.80 -23.48
CA ASP A 178 -15.40 -19.78 -22.26
C ASP A 178 -15.00 -20.87 -21.24
N GLN A 179 -14.89 -22.12 -21.69
CA GLN A 179 -14.53 -23.27 -20.83
C GLN A 179 -13.14 -23.13 -20.21
N ARG A 180 -12.15 -22.59 -20.95
CA ARG A 180 -10.81 -22.35 -20.43
C ARG A 180 -10.82 -21.19 -19.42
N LEU A 181 -11.64 -20.17 -19.65
CA LEU A 181 -11.80 -19.07 -18.70
C LEU A 181 -12.48 -19.53 -17.40
N HIS A 182 -13.57 -20.28 -17.48
CA HIS A 182 -14.21 -20.90 -16.31
C HIS A 182 -13.21 -21.75 -15.50
N LEU A 183 -12.39 -22.55 -16.19
CA LEU A 183 -11.33 -23.35 -15.56
C LEU A 183 -10.25 -22.49 -14.89
N HIS A 184 -9.86 -21.36 -15.49
CA HIS A 184 -8.95 -20.39 -14.89
C HIS A 184 -9.55 -19.77 -13.62
N VAL A 185 -10.79 -19.26 -13.67
CA VAL A 185 -11.46 -18.65 -12.51
C VAL A 185 -11.56 -19.63 -11.35
N HIS A 186 -11.96 -20.88 -11.61
CA HIS A 186 -12.06 -21.91 -10.58
C HIS A 186 -10.69 -22.29 -9.97
N ARG A 187 -9.60 -22.32 -10.76
CA ARG A 187 -8.26 -22.65 -10.28
C ARG A 187 -7.57 -21.53 -9.52
N GLU A 188 -7.54 -20.33 -10.10
CA GLU A 188 -6.78 -19.20 -9.57
C GLU A 188 -7.56 -18.42 -8.50
N HIS A 189 -8.90 -18.52 -8.50
CA HIS A 189 -9.79 -17.74 -7.63
C HIS A 189 -10.84 -18.60 -6.87
N GLY A 190 -10.79 -19.93 -7.01
CA GLY A 190 -11.56 -20.90 -6.23
C GLY A 190 -13.00 -21.14 -6.71
N ASP A 191 -13.76 -20.09 -7.02
CA ASP A 191 -15.18 -20.20 -7.40
C ASP A 191 -15.55 -19.25 -8.55
N LEU A 192 -16.42 -19.74 -9.43
CA LEU A 192 -17.04 -18.98 -10.50
C LEU A 192 -17.94 -17.85 -9.97
N TYR A 193 -18.57 -18.06 -8.82
CA TYR A 193 -19.49 -17.12 -8.17
C TYR A 193 -18.84 -16.39 -6.98
N LEU A 194 -17.56 -16.03 -7.14
CA LEU A 194 -16.76 -15.41 -6.08
C LEU A 194 -17.45 -14.17 -5.47
N ALA A 195 -17.61 -14.19 -4.15
CA ALA A 195 -18.25 -13.13 -3.37
C ALA A 195 -17.64 -11.75 -3.64
N GLN A 196 -18.49 -10.75 -3.86
CA GLN A 196 -18.12 -9.41 -4.34
C GLN A 196 -16.94 -8.78 -3.56
N ARG A 197 -16.95 -8.88 -2.22
CA ARG A 197 -15.86 -8.42 -1.33
C ARG A 197 -14.44 -8.86 -1.73
N HIS A 198 -14.28 -10.03 -2.36
CA HIS A 198 -12.98 -10.53 -2.83
C HIS A 198 -12.62 -9.93 -4.20
N VAL A 199 -13.61 -9.75 -5.09
CA VAL A 199 -13.46 -9.01 -6.34
C VAL A 199 -13.07 -7.56 -6.04
N ASP A 200 -13.75 -6.89 -5.11
CA ASP A 200 -13.43 -5.53 -4.69
C ASP A 200 -12.01 -5.44 -4.10
N ALA A 201 -11.54 -6.48 -3.42
CA ALA A 201 -10.17 -6.54 -2.89
C ALA A 201 -9.13 -6.65 -4.01
N ALA A 202 -9.36 -7.55 -4.98
CA ALA A 202 -8.50 -7.68 -6.17
C ALA A 202 -8.50 -6.39 -7.01
N HIS A 203 -9.66 -5.75 -7.19
CA HIS A 203 -9.78 -4.47 -7.88
C HIS A 203 -9.13 -3.31 -7.12
N ARG A 204 -9.22 -3.26 -5.78
CA ARG A 204 -8.47 -2.29 -4.96
C ARG A 204 -6.97 -2.48 -5.13
N PHE A 205 -6.48 -3.72 -5.17
CA PHE A 205 -5.07 -4.02 -5.42
C PHE A 205 -4.64 -3.60 -6.84
N TRP A 206 -5.42 -3.93 -7.87
CA TRP A 206 -5.19 -3.48 -9.24
C TRP A 206 -5.17 -1.96 -9.37
N ARG A 207 -6.18 -1.25 -8.83
CA ARG A 207 -6.22 0.22 -8.82
C ARG A 207 -5.02 0.83 -8.08
N ARG A 208 -4.65 0.31 -6.90
CA ARG A 208 -3.44 0.74 -6.17
C ARG A 208 -2.18 0.58 -7.02
N ARG A 209 -2.06 -0.51 -7.78
CA ARG A 209 -0.95 -0.71 -8.74
C ARG A 209 -1.00 0.29 -9.90
N VAL A 210 -2.15 0.51 -10.53
CA VAL A 210 -2.30 1.47 -11.63
C VAL A 210 -1.95 2.89 -11.19
N VAL A 211 -2.45 3.35 -10.03
CA VAL A 211 -2.09 4.66 -9.46
C VAL A 211 -0.59 4.76 -9.23
N ARG A 212 0.03 3.75 -8.59
CA ARG A 212 1.47 3.73 -8.31
C ARG A 212 2.29 3.78 -9.61
N ASP A 213 2.02 2.88 -10.55
CA ASP A 213 2.79 2.71 -11.77
C ASP A 213 2.65 3.95 -12.70
N PHE A 214 1.51 4.65 -12.66
CA PHE A 214 1.30 5.93 -13.35
C PHE A 214 1.99 7.11 -12.64
N VAL A 215 1.77 7.30 -11.34
CA VAL A 215 2.30 8.46 -10.58
C VAL A 215 3.83 8.43 -10.50
N LEU A 216 4.47 7.25 -10.45
CA LEU A 216 5.92 7.14 -10.54
C LEU A 216 6.49 7.52 -11.91
N GLY A 217 5.67 7.45 -12.98
CA GLY A 217 6.03 7.88 -14.33
C GLY A 217 5.87 9.39 -14.57
N ILE A 218 5.37 10.15 -13.58
CA ILE A 218 5.18 11.61 -13.66
C ILE A 218 6.34 12.32 -12.96
N ASP A 219 6.71 13.51 -13.47
CA ASP A 219 7.68 14.41 -12.85
C ASP A 219 7.28 14.76 -11.40
N GLU A 220 8.24 14.73 -10.47
CA GLU A 220 8.02 14.97 -9.03
C GLU A 220 7.07 16.14 -8.69
N PRO A 221 7.24 17.38 -9.24
CA PRO A 221 6.36 18.51 -8.91
C PRO A 221 4.91 18.37 -9.39
N LEU A 222 4.66 17.57 -10.44
CA LEU A 222 3.30 17.37 -10.96
C LEU A 222 2.52 16.30 -10.17
N ARG A 223 3.19 15.36 -9.49
CA ARG A 223 2.55 14.21 -8.83
C ARG A 223 1.47 14.62 -7.82
N GLU A 224 1.76 15.60 -6.98
CA GLU A 224 0.84 16.00 -5.91
C GLU A 224 -0.40 16.72 -6.46
N ALA A 225 -0.22 17.61 -7.44
CA ALA A 225 -1.33 18.24 -8.16
C ALA A 225 -2.21 17.20 -8.89
N VAL A 226 -1.61 16.26 -9.63
CA VAL A 226 -2.33 15.17 -10.32
C VAL A 226 -3.16 14.34 -9.34
N VAL A 227 -2.60 13.99 -8.18
CA VAL A 227 -3.32 13.26 -7.12
C VAL A 227 -4.42 14.14 -6.48
N HIS A 228 -4.21 15.45 -6.36
CA HIS A 228 -5.24 16.39 -5.90
C HIS A 228 -6.44 16.44 -6.86
N HIS A 229 -6.22 16.72 -8.14
CA HIS A 229 -7.30 16.77 -9.15
C HIS A 229 -8.03 15.42 -9.26
N ALA A 230 -7.32 14.29 -9.26
CA ALA A 230 -7.94 12.98 -9.32
C ALA A 230 -8.80 12.67 -8.08
N ARG A 231 -8.39 13.11 -6.88
CA ARG A 231 -9.21 13.02 -5.66
C ARG A 231 -10.42 13.96 -5.70
N ALA A 232 -10.24 15.19 -6.16
CA ALA A 232 -11.33 16.17 -6.28
C ALA A 232 -12.42 15.68 -7.24
N ALA A 233 -12.04 15.15 -8.41
CA ALA A 233 -12.96 14.56 -9.37
C ALA A 233 -13.71 13.33 -8.80
N LEU A 234 -13.02 12.44 -8.08
CA LEU A 234 -13.67 11.28 -7.43
C LEU A 234 -14.58 11.66 -6.24
N ALA A 235 -14.40 12.85 -5.67
CA ALA A 235 -15.25 13.41 -4.63
C ALA A 235 -16.41 14.26 -5.18
N ALA A 236 -16.43 14.56 -6.49
CA ALA A 236 -17.49 15.35 -7.10
C ALA A 236 -18.80 14.53 -7.18
N PRO A 237 -19.94 15.06 -6.69
CA PRO A 237 -21.20 14.31 -6.66
C PRO A 237 -21.79 14.03 -8.04
N GLU A 238 -21.36 14.76 -9.08
CA GLU A 238 -21.85 14.64 -10.46
C GLU A 238 -21.53 13.27 -11.11
N LEU A 239 -20.61 12.48 -10.54
CA LEU A 239 -20.31 11.11 -10.96
C LEU A 239 -21.19 10.03 -10.27
N GLN A 240 -22.19 10.42 -9.49
CA GLN A 240 -23.07 9.48 -8.76
C GLN A 240 -24.48 9.30 -9.37
N ASP A 241 -24.80 9.94 -10.50
CA ASP A 241 -26.11 9.79 -11.17
C ASP A 241 -26.09 8.66 -12.22
N PRO A 242 -26.83 7.55 -12.04
CA PRO A 242 -26.83 6.39 -12.95
C PRO A 242 -27.72 6.56 -14.19
N GLN A 243 -28.03 7.78 -14.63
CA GLN A 243 -28.84 8.10 -15.81
C GLN A 243 -28.08 7.88 -17.14
N LEU A 244 -27.58 6.66 -17.38
CA LEU A 244 -27.17 6.25 -18.73
C LEU A 244 -28.42 6.16 -19.64
N PRO A 245 -28.40 6.78 -20.84
CA PRO A 245 -29.53 6.69 -21.76
C PRO A 245 -29.73 5.24 -22.21
N ARG A 246 -30.93 4.69 -21.97
CA ARG A 246 -31.32 3.38 -22.50
C ARG A 246 -31.31 3.44 -24.03
N VAL A 247 -30.31 2.84 -24.64
CA VAL A 247 -30.29 2.60 -26.09
C VAL A 247 -31.53 1.77 -26.43
N ALA A 248 -32.34 2.28 -27.36
CA ALA A 248 -33.54 1.57 -27.82
C ALA A 248 -33.16 0.28 -28.58
N ALA A 249 -34.08 -0.68 -28.57
CA ALA A 249 -33.94 -1.98 -29.22
C ALA A 249 -34.01 -1.90 -30.76
#